data_AF-A0A9P6V2W9-F1
#
_entry.id   AF-A0A9P6V2W9-F1
#
_cell.length_a   1.000
_cell.length_b   1.000
_cell.length_c   1.000
_cell.angle_alpha   90.00
_cell.angle_beta   90.00
_cell.angle_gamma   90.00
#
_symmetry.space_group_name_H-M   'P 1'
#
loop_
_entity.id
_entity.type
_entity.pdbx_description
1 polymer ?
#
loop_
_entity_poly.entity_id
_entity_poly.type
_entity_poly.pdbx_seq_one_letter_code
_entity_poly.pdbx_strand_id
1 'polypeptide(L)'
;MANQARVDSIQDNINRVTRSIQYPRKADGKPVYTSELFGENVFHLQQIAKALPKPAYASFLKQMRGRQALDKGTADAIAHAVRIWAMDRGATHFTHWFQPQTGTTAEKHDAFLSLKSSFSASGEEVTAIDAFSGTQLLQAEPDASSFPSGGMRTTFEARGYTVWDTTSP
;
A
#
# COMPACT_ATOMS: atom_id res chain seq x y z
N MET A 1 -0.50 -5.59 43.23
CA MET A 1 -0.32 -5.60 41.77
C MET A 1 0.38 -4.34 41.24
N ALA A 2 -0.04 -3.11 41.58
CA ALA A 2 0.60 -1.88 41.07
C ALA A 2 2.10 -1.69 41.48
N ASN A 3 2.47 -2.07 42.71
CA ASN A 3 3.88 -1.95 43.16
C ASN A 3 4.81 -2.94 42.45
N GLN A 4 4.31 -4.10 42.05
CA GLN A 4 5.09 -5.12 41.35
C GLN A 4 5.45 -4.64 39.94
N ALA A 5 4.47 -4.18 39.16
CA ALA A 5 4.70 -3.64 37.82
C ALA A 5 5.69 -2.44 37.81
N ARG A 6 5.65 -1.60 38.85
CA ARG A 6 6.64 -0.52 39.05
C ARG A 6 8.05 -1.07 39.27
N VAL A 7 8.22 -2.11 40.08
CA VAL A 7 9.52 -2.74 40.30
C VAL A 7 10.01 -3.43 39.02
N ASP A 8 9.13 -4.14 38.32
CA ASP A 8 9.43 -4.84 37.07
C ASP A 8 9.89 -3.83 35.98
N SER A 9 9.18 -2.71 35.81
CA SER A 9 9.58 -1.67 34.85
C SER A 9 10.94 -1.04 35.16
N ILE A 10 11.31 -0.88 36.44
CA ILE A 10 12.63 -0.38 36.85
C ILE A 10 13.70 -1.42 36.50
N GLN A 11 13.46 -2.69 36.81
CA GLN A 11 14.39 -3.77 36.46
C GLN A 11 14.56 -3.91 34.95
N ASP A 12 13.47 -3.86 34.18
CA ASP A 12 13.50 -3.89 32.72
C ASP A 12 14.30 -2.74 32.14
N ASN A 13 14.15 -1.52 32.68
CA ASN A 13 14.89 -0.36 32.20
C ASN A 13 16.40 -0.49 32.48
N ILE A 14 16.76 -0.93 33.68
CA ILE A 14 18.16 -1.16 34.08
C ILE A 14 18.82 -2.25 33.23
N ASN A 15 18.08 -3.32 32.93
CA ASN A 15 18.59 -4.48 32.19
C ASN A 15 18.42 -4.36 30.67
N ARG A 16 17.87 -3.24 30.16
CA ARG A 16 17.62 -3.08 28.72
C ARG A 16 18.92 -2.92 27.97
N VAL A 17 19.28 -3.94 27.19
CA VAL A 17 20.42 -3.86 26.27
C VAL A 17 20.15 -2.79 25.21
N THR A 18 21.13 -1.92 24.98
CA THR A 18 21.04 -0.89 23.94
C THR A 18 20.92 -1.56 22.57
N ARG A 19 20.01 -1.07 21.73
CA ARG A 19 19.90 -1.56 20.36
C ARG A 19 21.18 -1.24 19.59
N SER A 20 21.84 -2.27 19.08
CA SER A 20 22.94 -2.11 18.12
C SER A 20 22.34 -1.86 16.74
N ILE A 21 22.58 -0.68 16.17
CA ILE A 21 22.08 -0.31 14.84
C ILE A 21 23.23 -0.51 13.84
N GLN A 22 23.02 -1.42 12.90
CA GLN A 22 23.94 -1.57 11.77
C GLN A 22 23.51 -0.60 10.67
N TYR A 23 24.32 0.42 10.43
CA TYR A 23 24.08 1.36 9.33
C TYR A 23 24.44 0.71 7.98
N PRO A 24 23.71 1.05 6.90
CA PRO A 24 24.02 0.57 5.56
C PRO A 24 25.45 0.94 5.18
N ARG A 25 26.21 -0.05 4.70
CA ARG A 25 27.58 0.10 4.23
C ARG A 25 27.71 -0.39 2.80
N LYS A 26 28.56 0.29 2.04
CA LYS A 26 28.98 -0.13 0.70
C LYS A 26 29.85 -1.38 0.78
N ALA A 27 30.07 -2.04 -0.35
CA ALA A 27 30.94 -3.22 -0.44
C ALA A 27 32.39 -2.94 0.02
N ASP A 28 32.84 -1.67 -0.04
CA ASP A 28 34.14 -1.22 0.44
C ASP A 28 34.18 -0.92 1.97
N GLY A 29 33.09 -1.17 2.69
CA GLY A 29 32.98 -0.98 4.13
C GLY A 29 32.67 0.46 4.58
N LYS A 30 32.61 1.42 3.65
CA LYS A 30 32.24 2.81 3.95
C LYS A 30 30.73 2.97 4.16
N PRO A 31 30.28 3.95 4.96
CA PRO A 31 28.86 4.24 5.07
C PRO A 31 28.28 4.64 3.70
N VAL A 32 27.06 4.19 3.43
CA VAL A 32 26.30 4.61 2.25
C VAL A 32 25.93 6.09 2.41
N TYR A 33 26.02 6.86 1.32
CA TYR A 33 25.60 8.27 1.36
C TYR A 33 24.08 8.36 1.53
N THR A 34 23.59 9.31 2.33
CA THR A 34 22.15 9.50 2.55
C THR A 34 21.39 9.70 1.24
N SER A 35 22.01 10.34 0.24
CA SER A 35 21.44 10.51 -1.10
C SER A 35 21.17 9.21 -1.85
N GLU A 36 21.89 8.12 -1.54
CA GLU A 36 21.68 6.80 -2.14
C GLU A 36 20.54 6.03 -1.47
N LEU A 37 20.25 6.32 -0.19
CA LEU A 37 19.15 5.69 0.57
C LEU A 37 17.84 6.47 0.45
N PHE A 38 17.92 7.78 0.20
CA PHE A 38 16.76 8.65 0.15
C PHE A 38 15.77 8.20 -0.92
N GLY A 39 14.53 7.93 -0.52
CA GLY A 39 13.45 7.53 -1.43
C GLY A 39 13.56 6.11 -1.99
N GLU A 40 14.46 5.26 -1.46
CA GLU A 40 14.67 3.90 -1.98
C GLU A 40 13.41 3.00 -1.94
N ASN A 41 12.53 3.28 -0.97
CA ASN A 41 11.28 2.58 -0.71
C ASN A 41 10.05 3.43 -1.06
N VAL A 42 10.17 4.32 -2.05
CA VAL A 42 9.05 5.13 -2.54
C VAL A 42 8.92 4.99 -4.06
N PHE A 43 7.69 4.79 -4.54
CA PHE A 43 7.42 4.59 -5.97
C PHE A 43 7.29 5.94 -6.70
N HIS A 44 8.41 6.65 -6.80
CA HIS A 44 8.47 8.00 -7.36
C HIS A 44 8.19 8.07 -8.88
N LEU A 45 7.99 9.30 -9.37
CA LEU A 45 7.82 9.61 -10.81
C LEU A 45 8.90 9.01 -11.73
N GLN A 46 10.14 8.89 -11.25
CA GLN A 46 11.22 8.27 -12.02
C GLN A 46 11.01 6.76 -12.19
N GLN A 47 10.49 6.09 -11.18
CA GLN A 47 10.16 4.66 -11.22
C GLN A 47 8.94 4.43 -12.11
N ILE A 48 7.91 5.26 -11.94
CA ILE A 48 6.72 5.30 -12.82
C ILE A 48 7.14 5.47 -14.28
N ALA A 49 8.03 6.42 -14.59
CA ALA A 49 8.54 6.65 -15.95
C ALA A 49 9.28 5.44 -16.55
N LYS A 50 9.99 4.67 -15.73
CA LYS A 50 10.71 3.46 -16.15
C LYS A 50 9.78 2.28 -16.38
N ALA A 51 8.69 2.19 -15.60
CA ALA A 51 7.78 1.05 -15.63
C ALA A 51 6.67 1.17 -16.68
N LEU A 52 6.31 2.39 -17.08
CA LEU A 52 5.19 2.64 -17.99
C LEU A 52 5.63 2.95 -19.43
N PRO A 53 4.84 2.55 -20.44
CA PRO A 53 5.01 3.05 -21.80
C PRO A 53 4.92 4.57 -21.86
N LYS A 54 5.70 5.19 -22.77
CA LYS A 54 5.74 6.66 -22.95
C LYS A 54 4.35 7.32 -23.03
N PRO A 55 3.35 6.76 -23.76
CA PRO A 55 2.01 7.36 -23.82
C PRO A 55 1.28 7.33 -22.47
N ALA A 56 1.36 6.24 -21.73
CA ALA A 56 0.71 6.10 -20.42
C ALA A 56 1.35 7.03 -19.39
N TYR A 57 2.69 7.13 -19.38
CA TYR A 57 3.40 8.08 -18.52
C TYR A 57 3.04 9.53 -18.84
N ALA A 58 2.93 9.90 -20.13
CA ALA A 58 2.53 11.23 -20.54
C ALA A 58 1.07 11.54 -20.13
N SER A 59 0.17 10.56 -20.21
CA SER A 59 -1.22 10.68 -19.72
C SER A 59 -1.24 10.95 -18.22
N PHE A 60 -0.52 10.12 -17.45
CA PHE A 60 -0.41 10.27 -16.00
C PHE A 60 0.10 11.65 -15.57
N LEU A 61 1.16 12.15 -16.21
CA LEU A 61 1.70 13.49 -15.91
C LEU A 61 0.69 14.60 -16.18
N LYS A 62 -0.12 14.48 -17.25
CA LYS A 62 -1.18 15.46 -17.53
C LYS A 62 -2.28 15.41 -16.48
N GLN A 63 -2.70 14.22 -16.08
CA GLN A 63 -3.75 14.03 -15.07
C GLN A 63 -3.32 14.56 -13.70
N MET A 64 -2.10 14.22 -13.27
CA MET A 64 -1.51 14.69 -12.01
C MET A 64 -1.40 16.23 -11.97
N ARG A 65 -0.98 16.88 -13.06
CA ARG A 65 -0.84 18.35 -13.14
C ARG A 65 -2.17 19.08 -13.31
N GLY A 66 -3.09 18.49 -14.08
CA GLY A 66 -4.38 19.08 -14.42
C GLY A 66 -5.48 18.81 -13.39
N ARG A 67 -5.19 18.05 -12.33
CA ARG A 67 -6.19 17.53 -11.37
C ARG A 67 -7.37 16.85 -12.09
N GLN A 68 -7.05 16.13 -13.17
CA GLN A 68 -8.05 15.37 -13.91
C GLN A 68 -8.14 13.96 -13.34
N ALA A 69 -9.30 13.33 -13.49
CA ALA A 69 -9.48 11.95 -13.09
C ALA A 69 -8.48 11.04 -13.81
N LEU A 70 -7.87 10.11 -13.05
CA LEU A 70 -7.00 9.08 -13.59
C LEU A 70 -7.85 8.14 -14.46
N ASP A 71 -7.45 7.94 -15.71
CA ASP A 71 -8.15 7.00 -16.57
C ASP A 71 -7.85 5.55 -16.16
N LYS A 72 -8.80 4.65 -16.39
CA LYS A 72 -8.68 3.25 -15.97
C LYS A 72 -7.48 2.54 -16.58
N GLY A 73 -7.14 2.82 -17.84
CA GLY A 73 -6.02 2.18 -18.52
C GLY A 73 -4.68 2.57 -17.88
N THR A 74 -4.49 3.85 -17.61
CA THR A 74 -3.32 4.37 -16.89
C THR A 74 -3.29 3.86 -15.45
N ALA A 75 -4.43 3.80 -14.77
CA ALA A 75 -4.54 3.26 -13.41
C ALA A 75 -4.13 1.78 -13.34
N ASP A 76 -4.65 0.93 -14.24
CA ASP A 76 -4.32 -0.50 -14.30
C ASP A 76 -2.82 -0.70 -14.60
N ALA A 77 -2.25 0.12 -15.48
CA ALA A 77 -0.82 0.05 -15.79
C ALA A 77 0.06 0.46 -14.59
N ILE A 78 -0.33 1.51 -13.85
CA ILE A 78 0.36 1.92 -12.62
C ILE A 78 0.22 0.85 -11.54
N ALA A 79 -0.98 0.31 -11.33
CA ALA A 79 -1.25 -0.74 -10.35
C ALA A 79 -0.39 -1.98 -10.62
N HIS A 80 -0.33 -2.41 -11.88
CA HIS A 80 0.54 -3.52 -12.26
C HIS A 80 2.03 -3.24 -11.95
N ALA A 81 2.50 -2.03 -12.29
CA ALA A 81 3.87 -1.63 -12.07
C ALA A 81 4.25 -1.54 -10.58
N VAL A 82 3.39 -0.92 -9.75
CA VAL A 82 3.67 -0.76 -8.32
C VAL A 82 3.62 -2.10 -7.58
N ARG A 83 2.71 -3.02 -7.97
CA ARG A 83 2.67 -4.39 -7.42
C ARG A 83 4.00 -5.09 -7.60
N ILE A 84 4.52 -5.11 -8.82
CA ILE A 84 5.81 -5.76 -9.13
C ILE A 84 6.93 -5.08 -8.35
N TRP A 85 7.03 -3.75 -8.40
CA TRP A 85 8.07 -3.01 -7.71
C TRP A 85 8.09 -3.23 -6.19
N ALA A 86 6.90 -3.35 -5.58
CA ALA A 86 6.74 -3.58 -4.14
C ALA A 86 7.06 -5.05 -3.78
N MET A 87 6.57 -6.01 -4.57
CA MET A 87 6.85 -7.43 -4.36
C MET A 87 8.33 -7.77 -4.53
N ASP A 88 9.02 -7.13 -5.49
CA ASP A 88 10.49 -7.24 -5.65
C ASP A 88 11.26 -6.76 -4.41
N ARG A 89 10.61 -5.95 -3.55
CA ARG A 89 11.14 -5.46 -2.26
C ARG A 89 10.62 -6.25 -1.06
N GLY A 90 9.92 -7.36 -1.30
CA GLY A 90 9.38 -8.24 -0.26
C GLY A 90 8.03 -7.83 0.30
N ALA A 91 7.34 -6.85 -0.29
CA ALA A 91 5.97 -6.53 0.11
C ALA A 91 5.02 -7.66 -0.29
N THR A 92 4.15 -8.05 0.64
CA THR A 92 3.11 -9.09 0.43
C THR A 92 1.69 -8.53 0.49
N HIS A 93 1.54 -7.33 1.02
CA HIS A 93 0.27 -6.64 1.23
C HIS A 93 0.36 -5.20 0.73
N PHE A 94 -0.80 -4.59 0.50
CA PHE A 94 -0.96 -3.16 0.29
C PHE A 94 -1.99 -2.61 1.28
N THR A 95 -2.02 -1.29 1.42
CA THR A 95 -3.03 -0.60 2.20
C THR A 95 -3.34 0.76 1.59
N HIS A 96 -4.58 1.21 1.71
CA HIS A 96 -4.94 2.61 1.46
C HIS A 96 -4.60 3.42 2.69
N TRP A 97 -3.46 4.08 2.67
CA TRP A 97 -3.01 4.89 3.81
C TRP A 97 -3.73 6.23 3.84
N PHE A 98 -4.42 6.53 4.94
CA PHE A 98 -5.05 7.83 5.17
C PHE A 98 -5.14 8.15 6.65
N GLN A 99 -5.29 9.44 6.97
CA GLN A 99 -5.46 9.93 8.33
C GLN A 99 -6.90 10.45 8.55
N PRO A 100 -7.79 9.67 9.17
CA PRO A 100 -9.14 10.15 9.51
C PRO A 100 -9.12 11.23 10.60
N GLN A 101 -10.21 12.00 10.70
CA GLN A 101 -10.38 13.05 11.72
C GLN A 101 -10.51 12.53 13.17
N THR A 102 -10.26 11.24 13.40
CA THR A 102 -10.22 10.62 14.74
C THR A 102 -8.88 10.77 15.43
N GLY A 103 -7.87 11.35 14.77
CA GLY A 103 -6.53 11.56 15.34
C GLY A 103 -5.66 10.30 15.38
N THR A 104 -6.11 9.20 14.78
CA THR A 104 -5.41 7.91 14.66
C THR A 104 -5.32 7.52 13.20
N THR A 105 -4.30 6.76 12.79
CA THR A 105 -4.26 6.16 11.45
C THR A 105 -5.26 5.02 11.34
N ALA A 106 -5.93 4.92 10.21
CA ALA A 106 -6.74 3.76 9.85
C ALA A 106 -6.06 3.08 8.65
N GLU A 107 -5.66 1.83 8.83
CA GLU A 107 -5.07 1.02 7.77
C GLU A 107 -5.72 -0.36 7.77
N LYS A 108 -5.91 -0.90 6.57
CA LYS A 108 -6.33 -2.28 6.33
C LYS A 108 -5.32 -2.89 5.40
N HIS A 109 -4.71 -4.00 5.81
CA HIS A 109 -3.69 -4.67 5.01
C HIS A 109 -4.36 -5.76 4.18
N ASP A 110 -4.42 -5.56 2.87
CA ASP A 110 -4.96 -6.52 1.91
C ASP A 110 -3.80 -7.19 1.18
N ALA A 111 -3.84 -8.52 1.08
CA ALA A 111 -2.79 -9.29 0.39
C ALA A 111 -2.88 -9.07 -1.13
N PHE A 112 -1.74 -9.13 -1.83
CA PHE A 112 -1.76 -9.19 -3.29
C PHE A 112 -2.35 -10.51 -3.83
N LEU A 113 -2.40 -11.56 -3.00
CA LEU A 113 -2.93 -12.87 -3.37
C LEU A 113 -4.42 -12.79 -3.74
N SER A 114 -4.75 -13.31 -4.92
CA SER A 114 -6.10 -13.48 -5.43
C SER A 114 -6.27 -14.86 -6.07
N LEU A 115 -7.49 -15.37 -6.06
CA LEU A 115 -7.83 -16.66 -6.67
C LEU A 115 -8.60 -16.42 -7.97
N LYS A 116 -8.05 -16.88 -9.08
CA LYS A 116 -8.68 -16.82 -10.40
C LYS A 116 -9.25 -18.18 -10.76
N SER A 117 -10.57 -18.24 -10.88
CA SER A 117 -11.29 -19.39 -11.43
C SER A 117 -11.34 -19.28 -12.96
N SER A 118 -10.97 -20.36 -13.65
CA SER A 118 -11.14 -20.53 -15.09
C SER A 118 -11.89 -21.82 -15.38
N PHE A 119 -12.91 -21.73 -16.23
CA PHE A 119 -13.69 -22.89 -16.66
C PHE A 119 -13.08 -23.45 -17.94
N SER A 120 -12.61 -24.69 -17.86
CA SER A 120 -12.15 -25.48 -19.01
C SER A 120 -13.12 -26.62 -19.29
N ALA A 121 -12.97 -27.30 -20.43
CA ALA A 121 -13.75 -28.50 -20.75
C ALA A 121 -13.58 -29.64 -19.71
N SER A 122 -12.53 -29.58 -18.89
CA SER A 122 -12.22 -30.51 -17.79
C SER A 122 -12.80 -30.09 -16.43
N GLY A 123 -13.54 -28.98 -16.33
CA GLY A 123 -14.12 -28.46 -15.09
C GLY A 123 -13.58 -27.10 -14.67
N GLU A 124 -13.87 -26.72 -13.44
CA GLU A 124 -13.38 -25.48 -12.82
C GLU A 124 -11.94 -25.66 -12.32
N GLU A 125 -11.03 -24.82 -12.80
CA GLU A 125 -9.65 -24.76 -12.33
C GLU A 125 -9.42 -23.44 -11.58
N VAL A 126 -8.97 -23.53 -10.33
CA VAL A 126 -8.67 -22.37 -9.48
C VAL A 126 -7.17 -22.19 -9.40
N THR A 127 -6.68 -21.02 -9.82
CA THR A 127 -5.27 -20.66 -9.81
C THR A 127 -5.02 -19.48 -8.89
N ALA A 128 -3.97 -19.57 -8.07
CA ALA A 128 -3.50 -18.46 -7.26
C ALA A 128 -2.69 -17.49 -8.14
N ILE A 129 -3.02 -16.21 -8.07
CA ILE A 129 -2.31 -15.13 -8.76
C ILE A 129 -2.08 -13.97 -7.81
N ASP A 130 -0.99 -13.23 -8.01
CA ASP A 130 -0.83 -11.92 -7.37
C ASP A 130 -1.52 -10.86 -8.23
N ALA A 131 -2.43 -10.10 -7.66
CA ALA A 131 -3.25 -9.11 -8.36
C ALA A 131 -3.30 -7.79 -7.61
N PHE A 132 -3.16 -6.71 -8.37
CA PHE A 132 -3.44 -5.35 -7.92
C PHE A 132 -3.95 -4.58 -9.13
N SER A 133 -5.20 -4.11 -9.08
CA SER A 133 -5.87 -3.45 -10.21
C SER A 133 -5.97 -1.96 -9.97
N GLY A 134 -6.06 -1.19 -11.05
CA GLY A 134 -6.33 0.24 -11.03
C GLY A 134 -7.63 0.60 -10.31
N THR A 135 -8.58 -0.34 -10.16
CA THR A 135 -9.77 -0.11 -9.32
C THR A 135 -9.42 0.20 -7.86
N GLN A 136 -8.27 -0.28 -7.37
CA GLN A 136 -7.78 0.07 -6.04
C GLN A 136 -7.23 1.50 -5.97
N LEU A 137 -6.79 2.07 -7.10
CA LEU A 137 -6.26 3.44 -7.16
C LEU A 137 -7.35 4.47 -7.42
N LEU A 138 -8.41 4.05 -8.12
CA LEU A 138 -9.58 4.86 -8.41
C LEU A 138 -10.53 4.90 -7.20
N GLN A 139 -11.52 5.78 -7.27
CA GLN A 139 -12.57 5.87 -6.27
C GLN A 139 -13.25 4.51 -6.10
N ALA A 140 -13.01 3.87 -4.96
CA ALA A 140 -13.59 2.56 -4.64
C ALA A 140 -15.10 2.65 -4.37
N GLU A 141 -15.83 1.53 -4.46
CA GLU A 141 -17.19 1.45 -3.92
C GLU A 141 -17.16 1.56 -2.37
N PRO A 142 -18.24 2.01 -1.71
CA PRO A 142 -18.27 2.11 -0.26
C PRO A 142 -18.03 0.72 0.36
N ASP A 143 -16.97 0.55 1.16
CA ASP A 143 -16.69 -0.68 1.92
C ASP A 143 -17.74 -0.85 3.03
N ALA A 144 -18.91 -1.37 2.63
CA ALA A 144 -20.00 -1.70 3.52
C ALA A 144 -19.87 -3.17 3.90
N SER A 145 -19.23 -3.45 5.03
CA SER A 145 -19.42 -4.74 5.69
C SER A 145 -20.90 -4.89 6.03
N SER A 146 -21.59 -5.77 5.33
CA SER A 146 -22.96 -6.17 5.67
C SER A 146 -22.91 -6.86 7.03
N PHE A 147 -23.30 -6.15 8.10
CA PHE A 147 -23.69 -6.82 9.34
C PHE A 147 -24.81 -7.83 9.03
N PRO A 148 -24.90 -8.97 9.73
CA PRO A 148 -25.83 -10.06 9.39
C PRO A 148 -27.31 -9.71 9.57
N SER A 149 -27.66 -8.50 10.03
CA SER A 149 -29.03 -8.01 10.14
C SER A 149 -29.33 -7.03 9.01
N GLY A 150 -29.75 -7.57 7.86
CA GLY A 150 -30.41 -6.79 6.82
C GLY A 150 -31.60 -6.03 7.42
N GLY A 151 -31.50 -4.70 7.47
CA GLY A 151 -32.48 -3.90 8.22
C GLY A 151 -32.37 -2.40 8.00
N MET A 152 -32.83 -1.95 6.83
CA MET A 152 -33.69 -0.75 6.72
C MET A 152 -33.13 0.59 7.23
N ARG A 153 -31.84 0.87 7.05
CA ARG A 153 -31.31 2.25 7.05
C ARG A 153 -30.38 2.42 5.87
N THR A 154 -30.80 3.26 4.92
CA THR A 154 -29.98 3.84 3.85
C THR A 154 -28.80 4.57 4.48
N THR A 155 -27.71 3.84 4.71
CA THR A 155 -26.44 4.37 5.23
C THR A 155 -25.47 4.71 4.10
N PHE A 156 -26.01 5.05 2.93
CA PHE A 156 -25.24 5.34 1.72
C PHE A 156 -24.37 6.61 1.86
N GLU A 157 -24.71 7.51 2.79
CA GLU A 157 -24.12 8.85 2.89
C GLU A 157 -23.10 9.02 4.03
N ALA A 158 -22.85 7.99 4.85
CA ALA A 158 -21.99 8.09 6.03
C ALA A 158 -20.66 7.34 5.90
N ARG A 159 -20.18 7.09 4.67
CA ARG A 159 -18.97 6.28 4.41
C ARG A 159 -18.09 6.95 3.36
N GLY A 160 -16.82 7.17 3.72
CA GLY A 160 -15.86 7.85 2.85
C GLY A 160 -15.42 7.00 1.67
N TYR A 161 -15.11 7.64 0.55
CA TYR A 161 -14.47 7.01 -0.59
C TYR A 161 -12.96 7.12 -0.46
N THR A 162 -12.24 6.04 -0.69
CA THR A 162 -10.79 6.07 -0.86
C THR A 162 -10.45 6.31 -2.32
N VAL A 163 -9.56 7.26 -2.57
CA VAL A 163 -8.95 7.50 -3.87
C VAL A 163 -7.49 7.80 -3.64
N TRP A 164 -6.63 7.31 -4.53
CA TRP A 164 -5.21 7.61 -4.46
C TRP A 164 -4.97 9.09 -4.78
N ASP A 165 -4.28 9.80 -3.88
CA ASP A 165 -3.73 11.12 -4.16
C ASP A 165 -2.45 11.01 -4.99
N THR A 166 -2.58 11.19 -6.31
CA THR A 166 -1.46 11.13 -7.27
C THR A 166 -0.34 12.15 -7.01
N THR A 167 -0.53 13.13 -6.12
CA THR A 167 0.52 14.07 -5.71
C THR A 167 1.43 13.54 -4.62
N SER A 168 0.98 12.51 -3.87
CA SER A 168 1.76 11.79 -2.87
C SER A 168 2.20 10.42 -3.43
N PRO A 169 3.50 10.20 -3.67
CA PRO A 169 4.03 8.94 -4.17
C PRO A 169 4.09 7.84 -3.12
#